data_AF-A2D8N7-F1
#
_entry.id   AF-A2D8N7-F1
#
_cell.length_a   1.000
_cell.length_b   1.000
_cell.length_c   1.000
_cell.angle_alpha   90.00
_cell.angle_beta   90.00
_cell.angle_gamma   90.00
#
_symmetry.space_group_name_H-M   'P 1'
#
loop_
_entity.id
_entity.type
_entity.pdbx_description
1 polymer ?
#
loop_
_entity_poly.entity_id
_entity_poly.type
_entity_poly.pdbx_seq_one_letter_code
_entity_poly.pdbx_strand_id
1 'polypeptide(L)'
;MDLLGPSVYQLLLDKKLEGMPLKTIQNIMKSVLITLDDISSIGVIHMDIRPENILQSANDPNKFIVVDYHCAGLEGRTNPVYVQSRFYRAPEVLLRLEYGCKIDIWSLGVAAFEMMVGVPLFPGNTEVQMLYIINSMVGPFPQHMIEKSSRRLSFFLHDGTMKSAERLAEENMENIEDWKNCLIYKTIAENILTYRYPDLNELPPEVREQRLMFIDLLMKCVTIDPEKRISAAEALRHPFITSNLDNSD
;
A
#
# COMPACT_ATOMS: atom_id res chain seq x y z
N MET A 1 19.04 -21.59 8.89
CA MET A 1 18.64 -20.26 8.38
C MET A 1 18.76 -20.33 6.88
N ASP A 2 17.68 -20.04 6.15
CA ASP A 2 17.81 -19.78 4.72
C ASP A 2 18.79 -18.61 4.54
N LEU A 3 19.74 -18.75 3.60
CA LEU A 3 20.53 -17.60 3.17
C LEU A 3 19.57 -16.60 2.52
N LEU A 4 19.71 -15.33 2.89
CA LEU A 4 18.86 -14.25 2.38
C LEU A 4 19.59 -13.53 1.26
N GLY A 5 18.87 -13.27 0.17
CA GLY A 5 19.27 -12.40 -0.92
C GLY A 5 18.94 -10.93 -0.65
N PRO A 6 18.94 -10.08 -1.68
CA PRO A 6 18.64 -8.66 -1.55
C PRO A 6 17.20 -8.41 -1.10
N SER A 7 16.95 -7.25 -0.49
CA SER A 7 15.59 -6.76 -0.25
C SER A 7 14.92 -6.37 -1.56
N VAL A 8 13.58 -6.37 -1.59
CA VAL A 8 12.80 -5.87 -2.73
C VAL A 8 13.13 -4.41 -3.03
N TYR A 9 13.43 -3.61 -2.01
CA TYR A 9 13.92 -2.23 -2.22
C TYR A 9 15.25 -2.21 -2.99
N GLN A 10 16.20 -3.06 -2.62
CA GLN A 10 17.46 -3.15 -3.35
C GLN A 10 17.25 -3.62 -4.80
N LEU A 11 16.34 -4.58 -5.03
CA LEU A 11 15.97 -5.00 -6.38
C LEU A 11 15.38 -3.85 -7.22
N LEU A 12 14.59 -2.96 -6.60
CA LEU A 12 14.09 -1.74 -7.24
C LEU A 12 15.21 -0.75 -7.55
N LEU A 13 16.16 -0.55 -6.64
CA LEU A 13 17.33 0.31 -6.86
C LEU A 13 18.21 -0.20 -8.00
N ASP A 14 18.45 -1.51 -8.07
CA ASP A 14 19.23 -2.14 -9.14
C ASP A 14 18.55 -1.93 -10.52
N LYS A 15 17.22 -1.80 -10.53
CA LYS A 15 16.40 -1.43 -11.68
C LYS A 15 16.23 0.08 -11.86
N LYS A 16 17.00 0.90 -11.14
CA LYS A 16 16.95 2.38 -11.20
C LYS A 16 15.55 2.96 -10.92
N LEU A 17 14.77 2.28 -10.08
CA LEU A 17 13.39 2.68 -9.75
C LEU A 17 12.47 2.72 -10.98
N GLU A 18 12.72 1.88 -11.98
CA GLU A 18 11.83 1.74 -13.16
C GLU A 18 10.85 0.56 -13.02
N GLY A 19 10.39 0.28 -11.81
CA GLY A 19 9.40 -0.78 -11.55
C GLY A 19 9.90 -2.20 -11.85
N MET A 20 9.02 -3.18 -11.61
CA MET A 20 9.28 -4.60 -11.81
C MET A 20 8.18 -5.24 -12.66
N PRO A 21 8.47 -6.30 -13.44
CA PRO A 21 7.44 -7.01 -14.19
C PRO A 21 6.36 -7.56 -13.26
N LEU A 22 5.09 -7.51 -13.67
CA LEU A 22 3.97 -8.00 -12.86
C LEU A 22 4.14 -9.46 -12.39
N LYS A 23 4.82 -10.32 -13.15
CA LYS A 23 5.14 -11.69 -12.71
C LYS A 23 5.99 -11.71 -11.44
N THR A 24 6.97 -10.82 -11.35
CA THR A 24 7.83 -10.70 -10.16
C THR A 24 7.02 -10.18 -8.98
N ILE A 25 6.19 -9.15 -9.22
CA ILE A 25 5.29 -8.57 -8.21
C ILE A 25 4.32 -9.63 -7.69
N GLN A 26 3.74 -10.45 -8.57
CA GLN A 26 2.87 -11.57 -8.22
C GLN A 26 3.58 -12.55 -7.27
N ASN A 27 4.82 -12.94 -7.56
CA ASN A 27 5.61 -13.85 -6.73
C ASN A 27 5.92 -13.27 -5.34
N ILE A 28 6.26 -11.98 -5.29
CA ILE A 28 6.50 -11.24 -4.04
C ILE A 28 5.21 -11.22 -3.22
N MET A 29 4.12 -10.70 -3.80
CA MET A 29 2.82 -10.59 -3.12
C MET A 29 2.35 -11.95 -2.63
N LYS A 30 2.45 -13.02 -3.43
CA LYS A 30 2.06 -14.36 -3.02
C LYS A 30 2.84 -14.85 -1.80
N SER A 31 4.16 -14.67 -1.78
CA SER A 31 5.01 -15.07 -0.65
C SER A 31 4.67 -14.29 0.64
N VAL A 32 4.45 -12.97 0.51
CA VAL A 32 4.08 -12.12 1.64
C VAL A 32 2.68 -12.46 2.13
N LEU A 33 1.71 -12.66 1.24
CA LEU A 33 0.34 -13.04 1.60
C LEU A 33 0.27 -14.36 2.36
N ILE A 34 1.07 -15.38 1.98
CA ILE A 34 1.18 -16.62 2.74
C ILE A 34 1.65 -16.32 4.17
N THR A 35 2.70 -15.51 4.31
CA THR A 35 3.22 -15.13 5.63
C THR A 35 2.20 -14.35 6.46
N LEU A 36 1.48 -13.41 5.83
CA LEU A 36 0.45 -12.61 6.50
C LEU A 36 -0.76 -13.46 6.91
N ASP A 37 -1.14 -14.45 6.11
CA ASP A 37 -2.18 -15.42 6.47
C ASP A 37 -1.79 -16.21 7.72
N ASP A 38 -0.57 -16.75 7.72
CA ASP A 38 -0.02 -17.52 8.85
C ASP A 38 0.00 -16.71 10.14
N ILE A 39 0.59 -15.49 10.14
CA ILE A 39 0.71 -14.69 11.37
C ILE A 39 -0.63 -14.11 11.82
N SER A 40 -1.53 -13.77 10.88
CA SER A 40 -2.85 -13.26 11.24
C SER A 40 -3.72 -14.31 11.92
N SER A 41 -3.54 -15.60 11.58
CA SER A 41 -4.26 -16.72 12.20
C SER A 41 -4.00 -16.87 13.71
N ILE A 42 -2.87 -16.34 14.18
CA ILE A 42 -2.48 -16.31 15.59
C ILE A 42 -2.52 -14.89 16.20
N GLY A 43 -3.14 -13.93 15.49
CA GLY A 43 -3.34 -12.56 15.95
C GLY A 43 -2.08 -11.70 15.97
N VAL A 44 -1.03 -12.08 15.25
CA VAL A 44 0.20 -11.30 15.12
C VAL A 44 0.06 -10.32 13.95
N ILE A 45 0.47 -9.08 14.20
CA ILE A 45 0.55 -7.98 13.24
C ILE A 45 2.04 -7.64 13.07
N HIS A 46 2.55 -7.63 11.84
CA HIS A 46 3.94 -7.31 11.53
C HIS A 46 4.27 -5.84 11.77
N MET A 47 3.36 -4.93 11.36
CA MET A 47 3.43 -3.48 11.55
C MET A 47 4.53 -2.73 10.81
N ASP A 48 5.40 -3.39 10.05
CA ASP A 48 6.37 -2.71 9.18
C ASP A 48 6.60 -3.44 7.85
N ILE A 49 5.51 -3.83 7.18
CA ILE A 49 5.58 -4.36 5.82
C ILE A 49 5.96 -3.24 4.85
N ARG A 50 7.08 -3.41 4.15
CA ARG A 50 7.61 -2.48 3.14
C ARG A 50 8.69 -3.17 2.31
N PRO A 51 9.08 -2.65 1.13
CA PRO A 51 10.08 -3.27 0.25
C PRO A 51 11.42 -3.60 0.93
N GLU A 52 11.84 -2.84 1.94
CA GLU A 52 13.08 -3.08 2.68
C GLU A 52 13.03 -4.35 3.55
N ASN A 53 11.84 -4.71 4.04
CA ASN A 53 11.62 -5.83 4.97
C ASN A 53 11.09 -7.09 4.27
N ILE A 54 11.17 -7.13 2.94
CA ILE A 54 10.84 -8.30 2.13
C ILE A 54 12.11 -8.69 1.37
N LEU A 55 12.68 -9.86 1.67
CA LEU A 55 13.95 -10.30 1.10
C LEU A 55 13.73 -11.49 0.17
N GLN A 56 14.48 -11.50 -0.93
CA GLN A 56 14.52 -12.67 -1.82
C GLN A 56 15.20 -13.84 -1.12
N SER A 57 14.69 -15.05 -1.30
CA SER A 57 15.37 -16.27 -0.85
C SER A 57 16.63 -16.49 -1.70
N ALA A 58 17.78 -16.77 -1.08
CA ALA A 58 18.97 -17.12 -1.85
C ALA A 58 18.86 -18.49 -2.55
N ASN A 59 17.91 -19.32 -2.09
CA ASN A 59 17.68 -20.68 -2.62
C ASN A 59 16.67 -20.71 -3.78
N ASP A 60 15.82 -19.69 -3.91
CA ASP A 60 14.79 -19.61 -4.94
C ASP A 60 14.49 -18.14 -5.29
N PRO A 61 14.83 -17.66 -6.50
CA PRO A 61 14.62 -16.28 -6.89
C PRO A 61 13.14 -15.86 -6.97
N ASN A 62 12.20 -16.82 -6.96
CA ASN A 62 10.76 -16.54 -6.96
C ASN A 62 10.14 -16.56 -5.56
N LYS A 63 10.91 -16.91 -4.53
CA LYS A 63 10.43 -16.95 -3.15
C LYS A 63 10.94 -15.75 -2.38
N PHE A 64 10.04 -15.13 -1.60
CA PHE A 64 10.36 -13.99 -0.76
C PHE A 64 10.01 -14.28 0.70
N ILE A 65 10.72 -13.63 1.61
CA ILE A 65 10.63 -13.85 3.05
C ILE A 65 10.42 -12.48 3.71
N VAL A 66 9.37 -12.36 4.51
CA VAL A 66 9.17 -11.20 5.38
C VAL A 66 10.12 -11.31 6.57
N VAL A 67 10.86 -10.23 6.83
CA VAL A 67 11.81 -10.15 7.95
C VAL A 67 11.47 -8.96 8.85
N ASP A 68 12.20 -8.85 9.95
CA ASP A 68 12.20 -7.68 10.82
C ASP A 68 10.94 -7.46 11.68
N TYR A 69 10.61 -8.48 12.48
CA TYR A 69 9.48 -8.51 13.42
C TYR A 69 9.68 -7.67 14.70
N HIS A 70 10.64 -6.75 14.75
CA HIS A 70 10.90 -5.95 15.96
C HIS A 70 9.73 -5.03 16.33
N CYS A 71 8.95 -4.60 15.33
CA CYS A 71 7.73 -3.82 15.50
C CYS A 71 6.48 -4.69 15.74
N ALA A 72 6.59 -6.01 15.61
CA ALA A 72 5.43 -6.88 15.62
C ALA A 72 4.70 -6.84 16.96
N GLY A 73 3.37 -6.91 16.90
CA GLY A 73 2.51 -6.87 18.08
C GLY A 73 1.34 -7.83 17.96
N LEU A 74 0.66 -8.05 19.08
CA LEU A 74 -0.55 -8.86 19.13
C LEU A 74 -1.78 -7.97 19.06
N GLU A 75 -2.73 -8.34 18.21
CA GLU A 75 -4.04 -7.68 18.12
C GLU A 75 -4.68 -7.54 19.51
N GLY A 76 -5.27 -6.37 19.78
CA GLY A 76 -5.81 -6.02 21.10
C GLY A 76 -4.77 -5.74 22.20
N ARG A 77 -3.46 -5.83 21.91
CA ARG A 77 -2.36 -5.51 22.84
C ARG A 77 -1.32 -4.56 22.23
N THR A 78 -1.71 -3.80 21.22
CA THR A 78 -0.82 -2.92 20.46
C THR A 78 -0.81 -1.49 21.01
N ASN A 79 0.27 -0.75 20.74
CA ASN A 79 0.30 0.69 21.01
C ASN A 79 -0.39 1.44 19.86
N PRO A 80 -1.51 2.14 20.10
CA PRO A 80 -2.32 2.69 19.02
C PRO A 80 -1.72 3.92 18.32
N VAL A 81 -0.63 4.50 18.85
CA VAL A 81 -0.29 5.90 18.53
C VAL A 81 0.66 6.03 17.33
N TYR A 82 1.58 5.11 17.12
CA TYR A 82 2.57 5.26 16.05
C TYR A 82 3.22 3.93 15.64
N VAL A 83 2.64 3.29 14.63
CA VAL A 83 3.17 2.06 14.00
C VAL A 83 3.27 2.27 12.48
N GLN A 84 3.97 1.37 11.79
CA GLN A 84 4.25 1.42 10.35
C GLN A 84 5.15 2.57 9.91
N SER A 85 6.02 2.27 8.96
CA SER A 85 6.69 3.29 8.14
C SER A 85 5.67 4.19 7.42
N ARG A 86 5.88 5.51 7.43
CA ARG A 86 4.86 6.53 7.07
C ARG A 86 4.17 6.27 5.74
N PHE A 87 4.93 6.01 4.67
CA PHE A 87 4.35 5.84 3.33
C PHE A 87 3.44 4.61 3.21
N TYR A 88 3.65 3.59 4.05
CA TYR A 88 2.89 2.33 4.07
C TYR A 88 1.85 2.28 5.19
N ARG A 89 1.64 3.40 5.91
CA ARG A 89 0.78 3.46 7.09
C ARG A 89 -0.70 3.46 6.70
N ALA A 90 -1.47 2.62 7.38
CA ALA A 90 -2.90 2.46 7.14
C ALA A 90 -3.72 3.67 7.63
N PRO A 91 -4.88 3.96 7.00
CA PRO A 91 -5.71 5.11 7.34
C PRO A 91 -6.24 5.06 8.78
N GLU A 92 -6.62 3.88 9.28
CA GLU A 92 -7.06 3.68 10.66
C GLU A 92 -5.95 4.02 11.67
N VAL A 93 -4.68 3.78 11.35
CA VAL A 93 -3.54 4.16 12.19
C VAL A 93 -3.34 5.68 12.17
N LEU A 94 -3.42 6.32 10.99
CA LEU A 94 -3.33 7.79 10.84
C LEU A 94 -4.45 8.50 11.62
N LEU A 95 -5.66 7.95 11.58
CA LEU A 95 -6.84 8.45 12.27
C LEU A 95 -6.91 8.08 13.77
N ARG A 96 -5.92 7.34 14.29
CA ARG A 96 -5.86 6.88 15.69
C ARG A 96 -7.09 6.06 16.09
N LEU A 97 -7.54 5.20 15.18
CA LEU A 97 -8.60 4.22 15.43
C LEU A 97 -7.99 2.90 15.93
N GLU A 98 -8.85 2.03 16.45
CA GLU A 98 -8.48 0.63 16.64
C GLU A 98 -8.13 0.00 15.30
N TYR A 99 -7.13 -0.87 15.32
CA TYR A 99 -6.62 -1.54 14.13
C TYR A 99 -6.25 -2.99 14.44
N GLY A 100 -6.15 -3.78 13.39
CA GLY A 100 -5.87 -5.21 13.44
C GLY A 100 -4.90 -5.67 12.37
N CYS A 101 -4.83 -6.97 12.13
CA CYS A 101 -3.90 -7.58 11.16
C CYS A 101 -4.00 -7.00 9.73
N LYS A 102 -5.16 -6.43 9.37
CA LYS A 102 -5.39 -5.84 8.03
C LYS A 102 -4.59 -4.56 7.74
N ILE A 103 -3.90 -3.96 8.71
CA ILE A 103 -2.95 -2.87 8.42
C ILE A 103 -1.78 -3.34 7.57
N ASP A 104 -1.36 -4.60 7.72
CA ASP A 104 -0.27 -5.19 6.92
C ASP A 104 -0.72 -5.44 5.48
N ILE A 105 -2.00 -5.75 5.26
CA ILE A 105 -2.59 -5.86 3.92
C ILE A 105 -2.59 -4.50 3.20
N TRP A 106 -2.89 -3.42 3.93
CA TRP A 106 -2.77 -2.06 3.39
C TRP A 106 -1.33 -1.78 2.97
N SER A 107 -0.36 -2.03 3.86
CA SER A 107 1.06 -1.82 3.56
C SER A 107 1.54 -2.62 2.35
N LEU A 108 1.08 -3.88 2.21
CA LEU A 108 1.38 -4.69 1.04
C LEU A 108 0.79 -4.11 -0.25
N GLY A 109 -0.45 -3.60 -0.22
CA GLY A 109 -1.06 -2.92 -1.37
C GLY A 109 -0.28 -1.69 -1.80
N VAL A 110 0.16 -0.87 -0.84
CA VAL A 110 1.02 0.30 -1.09
C VAL A 110 2.37 -0.12 -1.68
N ALA A 111 3.03 -1.11 -1.08
CA ALA A 111 4.31 -1.63 -1.58
C ALA A 111 4.16 -2.22 -2.99
N ALA A 112 3.05 -2.89 -3.29
CA ALA A 112 2.78 -3.44 -4.62
C ALA A 112 2.70 -2.36 -5.70
N PHE A 113 2.06 -1.22 -5.42
CA PHE A 113 2.08 -0.07 -6.33
C PHE A 113 3.50 0.42 -6.60
N GLU A 114 4.29 0.60 -5.54
CA GLU A 114 5.67 1.07 -5.64
C GLU A 114 6.54 0.09 -6.42
N MET A 115 6.31 -1.22 -6.25
CA MET A 115 6.98 -2.23 -7.06
C MET A 115 6.65 -2.12 -8.56
N MET A 116 5.43 -1.71 -8.91
CA MET A 116 4.99 -1.55 -10.31
C MET A 116 5.53 -0.27 -10.94
N VAL A 117 5.44 0.85 -10.23
CA VAL A 117 5.70 2.18 -10.81
C VAL A 117 7.12 2.67 -10.47
N GLY A 118 7.71 2.16 -9.39
CA GLY A 118 9.04 2.54 -8.89
C GLY A 118 9.06 3.73 -7.93
N VAL A 119 7.90 4.32 -7.63
CA VAL A 119 7.75 5.44 -6.68
C VAL A 119 6.65 5.17 -5.66
N PRO A 120 6.73 5.73 -4.45
CA PRO A 120 5.72 5.53 -3.42
C PRO A 120 4.33 5.96 -3.88
N LEU A 121 3.31 5.16 -3.54
CA LEU A 121 1.91 5.47 -3.84
C LEU A 121 1.45 6.75 -3.11
N PHE A 122 1.87 6.91 -1.85
CA PHE A 122 1.49 8.02 -0.99
C PHE A 122 2.74 8.75 -0.46
N PRO A 123 3.32 9.68 -1.23
CA PRO A 123 4.57 10.36 -0.88
C PRO A 123 4.34 11.55 0.08
N GLY A 124 3.50 11.39 1.11
CA GLY A 124 3.18 12.46 2.06
C GLY A 124 4.27 12.65 3.12
N ASN A 125 4.77 13.88 3.29
CA ASN A 125 5.81 14.19 4.27
C ASN A 125 5.26 14.25 5.71
N THR A 126 3.98 14.58 5.85
CA THR A 126 3.28 14.67 7.14
C THR A 126 2.05 13.76 7.15
N GLU A 127 1.51 13.44 8.34
CA GLU A 127 0.28 12.63 8.44
C GLU A 127 -0.93 13.34 7.79
N VAL A 128 -0.91 14.67 7.77
CA VAL A 128 -1.94 15.51 7.14
C VAL A 128 -1.88 15.33 5.62
N GLN A 129 -0.68 15.42 5.04
CA GLN A 129 -0.48 15.11 3.63
C GLN A 129 -0.87 13.65 3.33
N MET A 130 -0.44 12.68 4.13
CA MET A 130 -0.81 11.26 3.92
C MET A 130 -2.33 11.05 3.81
N LEU A 131 -3.12 11.58 4.75
CA LEU A 131 -4.58 11.45 4.70
C LEU A 131 -5.18 12.18 3.49
N TYR A 132 -4.64 13.35 3.13
CA TYR A 132 -5.08 14.09 1.95
C TYR A 132 -4.88 13.31 0.64
N ILE A 133 -3.71 12.71 0.49
CA ILE A 133 -3.37 11.91 -0.68
C ILE A 133 -4.25 10.66 -0.73
N ILE A 134 -4.42 9.95 0.39
CA ILE A 134 -5.29 8.76 0.46
C ILE A 134 -6.71 9.12 0.03
N ASN A 135 -7.28 10.22 0.53
CA ASN A 135 -8.61 10.67 0.14
C ASN A 135 -8.72 10.94 -1.37
N SER A 136 -7.68 11.55 -1.93
CA SER A 136 -7.64 11.97 -3.33
C SER A 136 -7.45 10.79 -4.30
N MET A 137 -6.65 9.79 -3.91
CA MET A 137 -6.29 8.66 -4.77
C MET A 137 -7.18 7.43 -4.60
N VAL A 138 -7.67 7.18 -3.38
CA VAL A 138 -8.48 6.00 -3.05
C VAL A 138 -9.97 6.34 -2.98
N GLY A 139 -10.30 7.52 -2.45
CA GLY A 139 -11.67 8.00 -2.30
C GLY A 139 -11.97 8.48 -0.87
N PRO A 140 -13.21 8.95 -0.63
CA PRO A 140 -13.58 9.55 0.65
C PRO A 140 -13.56 8.55 1.81
N PHE A 141 -13.17 9.03 2.98
CA PHE A 141 -13.21 8.25 4.21
C PHE A 141 -14.66 7.96 4.63
N PRO A 142 -14.98 6.73 5.06
CA PRO A 142 -16.31 6.41 5.58
C PRO A 142 -16.66 7.25 6.82
N GLN A 143 -17.89 7.74 6.87
CA GLN A 143 -18.38 8.60 7.96
C GLN A 143 -18.14 7.98 9.34
N HIS A 144 -18.37 6.67 9.51
CA HIS A 144 -18.18 5.99 10.79
C HIS A 144 -16.71 5.98 11.26
N MET A 145 -15.73 6.02 10.35
CA MET A 145 -14.31 6.13 10.71
C MET A 145 -13.98 7.55 11.14
N ILE A 146 -14.51 8.55 10.42
CA ILE A 146 -14.34 9.96 10.75
C ILE A 146 -14.91 10.26 12.15
N GLU A 147 -16.11 9.79 12.44
CA GLU A 147 -16.79 10.04 13.72
C GLU A 147 -16.06 9.42 14.92
N LYS A 148 -15.44 8.25 14.73
CA LYS A 148 -14.65 7.57 15.77
C LYS A 148 -13.27 8.21 16.00
N SER A 149 -12.76 8.99 15.05
CA SER A 149 -11.41 9.58 15.17
C SER A 149 -11.40 10.77 16.13
N SER A 150 -10.51 10.71 17.12
CA SER A 150 -10.23 11.82 18.03
C SER A 150 -9.60 13.03 17.32
N ARG A 151 -9.05 12.84 16.12
CA ARG A 151 -8.38 13.88 15.31
C ARG A 151 -9.22 14.38 14.14
N ARG A 152 -10.50 13.99 14.05
CA ARG A 152 -11.34 14.29 12.88
C ARG A 152 -11.36 15.77 12.48
N LEU A 153 -11.40 16.68 13.46
CA LEU A 153 -11.45 18.13 13.21
C LEU A 153 -10.13 18.69 12.67
N SER A 154 -9.03 17.93 12.74
CA SER A 154 -7.75 18.30 12.12
C SER A 154 -7.75 18.08 10.61
N PHE A 155 -8.64 17.23 10.08
CA PHE A 155 -8.60 16.79 8.68
C PHE A 155 -9.91 17.04 7.91
N PHE A 156 -11.04 16.96 8.60
CA PHE A 156 -12.38 17.00 8.00
C PHE A 156 -13.19 18.21 8.48
N LEU A 157 -14.10 18.68 7.65
CA LEU A 157 -15.18 19.59 8.00
C LEU A 157 -16.26 18.85 8.82
N HIS A 158 -17.20 19.60 9.39
CA HIS A 158 -18.27 19.03 10.22
C HIS A 158 -19.18 18.07 9.47
N ASP A 159 -19.32 18.22 8.15
CA ASP A 159 -20.10 17.36 7.27
C ASP A 159 -19.34 16.10 6.80
N GLY A 160 -18.11 15.88 7.29
CA GLY A 160 -17.27 14.75 6.93
C GLY A 160 -16.44 14.95 5.65
N THR A 161 -16.61 16.07 4.94
CA THR A 161 -15.77 16.37 3.78
C THR A 161 -14.33 16.68 4.20
N MET A 162 -13.36 16.26 3.41
CA MET A 162 -11.96 16.58 3.67
C MET A 162 -11.70 18.07 3.44
N LYS A 163 -10.91 18.70 4.33
CA LYS A 163 -10.46 20.08 4.16
C LYS A 163 -9.58 20.21 2.91
N SER A 164 -9.60 21.39 2.27
CA SER A 164 -8.74 21.65 1.13
C SER A 164 -7.26 21.65 1.53
N ALA A 165 -6.36 21.43 0.56
CA ALA A 165 -4.92 21.44 0.80
C ALA A 165 -4.44 22.79 1.35
N GLU A 166 -4.98 23.91 0.85
CA GLU A 166 -4.65 25.26 1.32
C GLU A 166 -4.99 25.43 2.80
N ARG A 167 -6.19 24.98 3.19
CA ARG A 167 -6.63 25.06 4.58
C ARG A 167 -5.80 24.14 5.48
N LEU A 168 -5.50 22.93 5.03
CA LEU A 168 -4.68 21.99 5.77
C LEU A 168 -3.24 22.51 5.94
N ALA A 169 -2.65 23.10 4.90
CA ALA A 169 -1.33 23.70 4.95
C ALA A 169 -1.31 24.88 5.93
N GLU A 170 -2.28 25.80 5.85
CA GLU A 170 -2.41 26.94 6.74
C GLU A 170 -2.55 26.51 8.22
N GLU A 171 -3.49 25.61 8.52
CA GLU A 171 -3.74 25.14 9.90
C GLU A 171 -2.54 24.39 10.51
N ASN A 172 -1.65 23.82 9.68
CA ASN A 172 -0.46 23.09 10.13
C ASN A 172 0.84 23.89 9.96
N MET A 173 0.77 25.16 9.56
CA MET A 173 1.94 26.02 9.29
C MET A 173 2.90 25.40 8.24
N GLU A 174 2.36 24.67 7.27
CA GLU A 174 3.11 24.11 6.15
C GLU A 174 3.10 25.08 4.95
N ASN A 175 4.16 25.07 4.13
CA ASN A 175 4.17 25.83 2.89
C ASN A 175 3.37 25.08 1.82
N ILE A 176 2.38 25.73 1.21
CA ILE A 176 1.56 25.14 0.14
C ILE A 176 2.38 24.70 -1.08
N GLU A 177 3.56 25.27 -1.29
CA GLU A 177 4.48 24.83 -2.35
C GLU A 177 4.91 23.37 -2.16
N ASP A 178 5.07 22.93 -0.90
CA ASP A 178 5.44 21.55 -0.55
C ASP A 178 4.32 20.55 -0.85
N TRP A 179 3.09 21.05 -1.07
CA TRP A 179 1.91 20.26 -1.41
C TRP A 179 1.72 20.10 -2.92
N LYS A 180 2.49 20.74 -3.79
CA LYS A 180 2.29 20.64 -5.25
C LYS A 180 2.39 19.20 -5.76
N ASN A 181 3.33 18.43 -5.21
CA ASN A 181 3.46 17.00 -5.49
C ASN A 181 2.27 16.19 -4.95
N CYS A 182 1.51 16.77 -4.02
CA CYS A 182 0.29 16.24 -3.45
C CYS A 182 -1.00 16.62 -4.20
N LEU A 183 -0.91 17.37 -5.30
CA LEU A 183 -2.09 17.92 -5.98
C LEU A 183 -2.24 17.45 -7.44
N ILE A 184 -1.23 16.77 -7.98
CA ILE A 184 -1.19 16.33 -9.37
C ILE A 184 -1.22 14.80 -9.39
N TYR A 185 -2.41 14.23 -9.21
CA TYR A 185 -2.60 12.79 -9.20
C TYR A 185 -3.37 12.31 -10.42
N LYS A 186 -2.74 11.42 -11.17
CA LYS A 186 -3.47 10.38 -11.89
C LYS A 186 -4.09 9.44 -10.86
N THR A 187 -5.23 8.83 -11.18
CA THR A 187 -5.78 7.76 -10.35
C THR A 187 -4.79 6.57 -10.26
N ILE A 188 -4.97 5.68 -9.28
CA ILE A 188 -4.12 4.47 -9.18
C ILE A 188 -4.16 3.67 -10.49
N ALA A 189 -5.35 3.49 -11.06
CA ALA A 189 -5.55 2.77 -12.31
C ALA A 189 -4.84 3.46 -13.49
N GLU A 190 -4.95 4.78 -13.61
CA GLU A 190 -4.28 5.54 -14.67
C GLU A 190 -2.75 5.47 -14.55
N ASN A 191 -2.19 5.57 -13.35
CA ASN A 191 -0.75 5.41 -13.13
C ASN A 191 -0.27 4.04 -13.62
N ILE A 192 -0.98 2.97 -13.27
CA ILE A 192 -0.61 1.60 -13.64
C ILE A 192 -0.84 1.35 -15.14
N LEU A 193 -1.99 1.73 -15.71
CA LEU A 193 -2.30 1.49 -17.12
C LEU A 193 -1.39 2.29 -18.06
N THR A 194 -1.03 3.52 -17.69
CA THR A 194 -0.16 4.36 -18.52
C THR A 194 1.34 4.18 -18.23
N TYR A 195 1.72 3.31 -17.28
CA TYR A 195 3.11 3.05 -16.96
C TYR A 195 3.85 2.46 -18.16
N ARG A 196 4.88 3.16 -18.67
CA ARG A 196 5.60 2.83 -19.92
C ARG A 196 4.74 2.79 -21.19
N TYR A 197 3.46 3.11 -21.10
CA TYR A 197 2.52 3.20 -22.23
C TYR A 197 1.72 4.51 -22.13
N PRO A 198 2.30 5.66 -22.52
CA PRO A 198 1.62 6.95 -22.44
C PRO A 198 0.33 6.99 -23.28
N ASP A 199 0.31 6.29 -24.41
CA ASP A 199 -0.89 6.04 -25.21
C ASP A 199 -1.45 4.64 -24.91
N LEU A 200 -2.68 4.58 -24.39
CA LEU A 200 -3.35 3.32 -24.06
C LEU A 200 -3.64 2.45 -25.30
N ASN A 201 -3.59 3.02 -26.51
CA ASN A 201 -3.71 2.25 -27.74
C ASN A 201 -2.46 1.39 -28.03
N GLU A 202 -1.31 1.75 -27.43
CA GLU A 202 -0.07 0.99 -27.55
C GLU A 202 0.05 -0.13 -26.50
N LEU A 203 -0.83 -0.13 -25.48
CA LEU A 203 -0.84 -1.13 -24.43
C LEU A 203 -1.38 -2.46 -24.97
N PRO A 204 -0.55 -3.54 -25.02
CA PRO A 204 -1.01 -4.84 -25.51
C PRO A 204 -2.22 -5.36 -24.72
N PRO A 205 -3.21 -5.99 -25.36
CA PRO A 205 -4.40 -6.51 -24.68
C PRO A 205 -4.08 -7.45 -23.50
N GLU A 206 -3.08 -8.31 -23.66
CA GLU A 206 -2.64 -9.27 -22.64
C GLU A 206 -2.05 -8.55 -21.42
N VAL A 207 -1.16 -7.56 -21.65
CA VAL A 207 -0.59 -6.73 -20.59
C VAL A 207 -1.67 -5.92 -19.88
N ARG A 208 -2.63 -5.38 -20.65
CA ARG A 208 -3.79 -4.66 -20.10
C ARG A 208 -4.61 -5.54 -19.17
N GLU A 209 -4.92 -6.77 -19.57
CA GLU A 209 -5.67 -7.71 -18.75
C GLU A 209 -4.95 -8.02 -17.43
N GLN A 210 -3.63 -8.25 -17.48
CA GLN A 210 -2.82 -8.48 -16.29
C GLN A 210 -2.79 -7.27 -15.35
N ARG A 211 -2.63 -6.06 -15.91
CA ARG A 211 -2.69 -4.80 -15.14
C ARG A 211 -4.06 -4.59 -14.52
N LEU A 212 -5.15 -4.94 -15.20
CA LEU A 212 -6.51 -4.84 -14.64
C LEU A 212 -6.70 -5.81 -13.47
N MET A 213 -6.22 -7.05 -13.56
CA MET A 213 -6.24 -7.99 -12.43
C MET A 213 -5.41 -7.48 -11.25
N PHE A 214 -4.24 -6.88 -11.53
CA PHE A 214 -3.38 -6.28 -10.53
C PHE A 214 -4.06 -5.09 -9.83
N ILE A 215 -4.60 -4.15 -10.60
CA ILE A 215 -5.35 -2.98 -10.10
C ILE A 215 -6.50 -3.45 -9.20
N ASP A 216 -7.25 -4.46 -9.63
CA ASP A 216 -8.37 -5.00 -8.88
C ASP A 216 -7.95 -5.57 -7.51
N LEU A 217 -6.84 -6.34 -7.44
CA LEU A 217 -6.31 -6.80 -6.15
C LEU A 217 -5.81 -5.64 -5.29
N LEU A 218 -5.02 -4.75 -5.89
CA LEU A 218 -4.40 -3.62 -5.20
C LEU A 218 -5.46 -2.72 -4.57
N MET A 219 -6.52 -2.39 -5.30
CA MET A 219 -7.64 -1.58 -4.78
C MET A 219 -8.36 -2.27 -3.60
N LYS A 220 -8.50 -3.60 -3.64
CA LYS A 220 -9.02 -4.37 -2.50
C LYS A 220 -8.07 -4.34 -1.29
N CYS A 221 -6.76 -4.32 -1.50
CA CYS A 221 -5.76 -4.18 -0.43
C CYS A 221 -5.75 -2.77 0.18
N VAL A 222 -5.87 -1.72 -0.64
CA VAL A 222 -5.88 -0.31 -0.17
C VAL A 222 -7.29 0.21 0.09
N THR A 223 -8.26 -0.66 0.34
CA THR A 223 -9.59 -0.23 0.78
C THR A 223 -9.48 0.46 2.15
N ILE A 224 -10.00 1.68 2.26
CA ILE A 224 -9.89 2.53 3.47
C ILE A 224 -10.49 1.83 4.69
N ASP A 225 -11.71 1.32 4.53
CA ASP A 225 -12.44 0.62 5.58
C ASP A 225 -11.81 -0.77 5.85
N PRO A 226 -11.17 -1.01 7.00
CA PRO A 226 -10.55 -2.30 7.29
C PRO A 226 -11.56 -3.45 7.36
N GLU A 227 -12.83 -3.19 7.68
CA GLU A 227 -13.86 -4.24 7.69
C GLU A 227 -14.13 -4.76 6.27
N LYS A 228 -14.04 -3.88 5.27
CA LYS A 228 -14.24 -4.20 3.84
C LYS A 228 -12.94 -4.55 3.10
N ARG A 229 -11.79 -4.21 3.66
CA ARG A 229 -10.47 -4.54 3.10
C ARG A 229 -10.29 -6.05 3.05
N ILE A 230 -9.76 -6.54 1.94
CA ILE A 230 -9.51 -7.97 1.71
C ILE A 230 -8.58 -8.54 2.79
N SER A 231 -8.81 -9.79 3.18
CA SER A 231 -7.88 -10.54 4.04
C SER A 231 -6.76 -11.22 3.24
N ALA A 232 -5.70 -11.68 3.92
CA ALA A 232 -4.63 -12.46 3.29
C ALA A 232 -5.19 -13.73 2.61
N ALA A 233 -6.00 -14.51 3.33
CA ALA A 233 -6.68 -15.69 2.82
C ALA A 233 -7.50 -15.43 1.54
N GLU A 234 -8.25 -14.33 1.49
CA GLU A 234 -9.03 -13.96 0.30
C GLU A 234 -8.14 -13.50 -0.85
N ALA A 235 -7.11 -12.70 -0.57
CA ALA A 235 -6.16 -12.24 -1.57
C ALA A 235 -5.38 -13.40 -2.22
N LEU A 236 -5.05 -14.45 -1.47
CA LEU A 236 -4.43 -15.68 -2.00
C LEU A 236 -5.29 -16.41 -3.03
N ARG A 237 -6.62 -16.19 -3.00
CA ARG A 237 -7.58 -16.74 -3.97
C ARG A 237 -7.90 -15.79 -5.12
N HIS A 238 -7.32 -14.59 -5.13
CA HIS A 238 -7.60 -13.58 -6.15
C HIS A 238 -7.04 -14.00 -7.52
N PRO A 239 -7.72 -13.70 -8.65
CA PRO A 239 -7.23 -14.02 -10.00
C PRO A 239 -5.81 -13.56 -10.27
N PHE A 240 -5.44 -12.36 -9.83
CA PHE A 240 -4.05 -11.87 -9.94
C PHE A 240 -3.02 -12.80 -9.27
N ILE A 241 -3.34 -13.50 -8.19
CA ILE A 241 -2.41 -14.41 -7.49
C ILE A 241 -2.46 -15.83 -8.06
N THR A 242 -3.63 -16.26 -8.54
CA THR A 242 -3.85 -17.65 -9.00
C THR A 242 -3.58 -17.86 -10.49
N SER A 243 -3.70 -16.81 -11.31
CA SER A 243 -3.48 -16.89 -12.76
C SER A 243 -2.00 -17.05 -13.10
N ASN A 244 -1.71 -17.74 -14.21
CA ASN A 244 -0.35 -17.80 -14.72
C ASN A 244 -0.05 -16.57 -15.57
N LEU A 245 0.46 -15.50 -14.96
CA LEU A 245 0.94 -14.33 -15.68
C LEU A 245 2.11 -14.73 -16.58
N ASP A 246 2.14 -14.18 -17.79
CA ASP A 246 3.29 -14.29 -18.68
C ASP A 246 4.35 -13.22 -18.35
N ASN A 247 5.46 -13.22 -19.09
CA ASN A 247 6.52 -12.21 -18.93
C ASN A 247 6.39 -11.09 -19.98
N SER A 248 5.16 -10.77 -20.44
CA SER A 248 4.95 -9.78 -21.51
C SER A 248 4.88 -8.33 -21.02
N ASP A 249 4.74 -8.11 -19.70
CA ASP A 249 4.71 -6.79 -19.05
C ASP A 249 6.12 -6.24 -18.71
#